data_AF-A0A926DI22-F1
#
_entry.id   AF-A0A926DI22-F1
#
_cell.length_a   1.000
_cell.length_b   1.000
_cell.length_c   1.000
_cell.angle_alpha   90.00
_cell.angle_beta   90.00
_cell.angle_gamma   90.00
#
_symmetry.space_group_name_H-M   'P 1'
#
loop_
_entity.id
_entity.type
_entity.pdbx_description
1 polymer ?
#
loop_
_entity_poly.entity_id
_entity_poly.type
_entity_poly.pdbx_seq_one_letter_code
_entity_poly.pdbx_strand_id
1 'polypeptide(L)'
;MAKKILTTPLSAADLEDIRVGDIIYLTGHIVTCRDVAHRRLIEEGRALPIDVRGGAIFHAGPIVRPIEGEQDAFEMVSVGPTTSMRMEKFEKDFIRETGVRVIVGKGGMGQGTMEGCREYKAIHCVFPAGCAVVAATRVEAIESSHWRDLGMPETLWNCRIREFGPLIVSIDTHGNNLFEQNKVIFNERKDAATAEICKHVGFIK
;
A
#
# COMPACT_ATOMS: atom_id res chain seq x y z
N MET A 1 -6.75 -7.14 -22.39
CA MET A 1 -6.72 -8.18 -21.34
C MET A 1 -7.92 -7.98 -20.44
N ALA A 2 -8.52 -9.06 -19.93
CA ALA A 2 -9.58 -8.95 -18.92
C ALA A 2 -9.02 -8.35 -17.62
N LYS A 3 -9.82 -7.55 -16.92
CA LYS A 3 -9.46 -6.93 -15.64
C LYS A 3 -9.30 -8.01 -14.57
N LYS A 4 -8.12 -8.12 -13.94
CA LYS A 4 -7.88 -9.05 -12.82
C LYS A 4 -8.36 -8.41 -11.52
N ILE A 5 -9.46 -8.92 -10.97
CA ILE A 5 -10.08 -8.42 -9.73
C ILE A 5 -9.88 -9.49 -8.65
N LEU A 6 -9.32 -9.10 -7.51
CA LEU A 6 -9.21 -9.94 -6.32
C LEU A 6 -10.23 -9.47 -5.27
N THR A 7 -10.80 -10.41 -4.52
CA THR A 7 -11.80 -10.11 -3.50
C THR A 7 -11.25 -10.46 -2.12
N THR A 8 -11.18 -9.50 -1.20
CA THR A 8 -10.76 -9.77 0.19
C THR A 8 -11.91 -10.39 1.01
N PRO A 9 -11.61 -11.30 1.95
CA PRO A 9 -10.28 -11.78 2.34
C PRO A 9 -9.69 -12.80 1.35
N LEU A 10 -8.38 -12.76 1.18
CA LEU A 10 -7.57 -13.55 0.26
C LEU A 10 -6.81 -14.66 0.99
N SER A 11 -6.69 -15.81 0.35
CA SER A 11 -5.79 -16.89 0.72
C SER A 11 -4.39 -16.67 0.10
N ALA A 12 -3.42 -17.50 0.48
CA ALA A 12 -2.12 -17.52 -0.18
C ALA A 12 -2.21 -18.00 -1.64
N ALA A 13 -3.14 -18.92 -1.94
CA ALA A 13 -3.34 -19.48 -3.28
C ALA A 13 -3.85 -18.42 -4.27
N ASP A 14 -4.68 -17.48 -3.80
CA ASP A 14 -5.18 -16.37 -4.64
C ASP A 14 -4.06 -15.46 -5.18
N LEU A 15 -2.88 -15.48 -4.53
CA LEU A 15 -1.71 -14.68 -4.87
C LEU A 15 -0.59 -15.48 -5.53
N GLU A 16 -0.75 -16.79 -5.74
CA GLU A 16 0.32 -17.67 -6.22
C GLU A 16 0.76 -17.32 -7.64
N ASP A 17 -0.21 -16.96 -8.50
CA ASP A 17 0.01 -16.60 -9.92
C ASP A 17 0.16 -15.09 -10.15
N ILE A 18 0.31 -14.30 -9.08
CA ILE A 18 0.55 -12.87 -9.18
C ILE A 18 2.05 -12.62 -9.33
N ARG A 19 2.44 -11.78 -10.30
CA ARG A 19 3.84 -11.42 -10.55
C ARG A 19 4.04 -9.92 -10.50
N VAL A 20 5.28 -9.49 -10.25
CA VAL A 20 5.65 -8.07 -10.37
C VAL A 20 5.31 -7.52 -11.76
N GLY A 21 4.76 -6.31 -11.79
CA GLY A 21 4.27 -5.67 -13.01
C GLY A 21 2.81 -5.97 -13.36
N ASP A 22 2.19 -7.00 -12.76
CA ASP A 22 0.76 -7.26 -12.95
C ASP A 22 -0.09 -6.07 -12.47
N ILE A 23 -1.21 -5.86 -13.16
CA ILE A 23 -2.21 -4.88 -12.77
C ILE A 23 -3.41 -5.62 -12.19
N ILE A 24 -3.72 -5.33 -10.93
CA ILE A 24 -4.88 -5.88 -10.23
C ILE A 24 -5.81 -4.78 -9.73
N TYR A 25 -7.01 -5.19 -9.33
CA TYR A 25 -8.00 -4.37 -8.64
C TYR A 25 -8.53 -5.14 -7.44
N LEU A 26 -8.98 -4.42 -6.41
CA LEU A 26 -9.54 -5.02 -5.19
C LEU A 26 -11.02 -4.72 -5.05
N THR A 27 -11.78 -5.71 -4.62
CA THR A 27 -13.15 -5.57 -4.12
C THR A 27 -13.22 -6.21 -2.72
N GLY A 28 -14.08 -5.72 -1.83
CA GLY A 28 -14.17 -6.20 -0.45
C GLY A 28 -13.76 -5.10 0.53
N HIS A 29 -12.84 -5.40 1.44
CA HIS A 29 -12.39 -4.47 2.49
C HIS A 29 -10.92 -4.11 2.34
N ILE A 30 -10.62 -2.83 2.63
CA ILE A 30 -9.28 -2.29 2.78
C ILE A 30 -9.23 -1.34 3.97
N VAL A 31 -8.20 -1.45 4.81
CA VAL A 31 -8.05 -0.60 6.00
C VAL A 31 -6.95 0.41 5.79
N THR A 32 -7.21 1.70 6.02
CA THR A 32 -6.11 2.69 6.02
C THR A 32 -5.19 2.43 7.22
N CYS A 33 -3.90 2.27 6.98
CA CYS A 33 -2.93 1.96 8.03
C CYS A 33 -1.59 2.58 7.65
N ARG A 34 -0.99 3.40 8.50
CA ARG A 34 0.30 4.05 8.20
C ARG A 34 1.20 4.12 9.43
N ASP A 35 2.04 5.13 9.51
CA ASP A 35 3.20 5.26 10.41
C ASP A 35 2.93 4.85 11.86
N VAL A 36 1.92 5.42 12.53
CA VAL A 36 1.71 5.20 13.97
C VAL A 36 1.08 3.84 14.24
N ALA A 37 0.22 3.35 13.36
CA ALA A 37 -0.41 2.05 13.53
C ALA A 37 0.61 0.89 13.46
N HIS A 38 1.57 0.97 12.53
CA HIS A 38 2.66 -0.01 12.44
C HIS A 38 3.54 0.01 13.68
N ARG A 39 3.86 1.22 14.17
CA ARG A 39 4.64 1.39 15.41
C ARG A 39 3.94 0.80 16.62
N ARG A 40 2.66 1.12 16.82
CA ARG A 40 1.85 0.61 17.93
C ARG A 40 1.83 -0.92 17.95
N LEU A 41 1.68 -1.55 16.79
CA LEU A 41 1.67 -3.00 16.72
C LEU A 41 3.04 -3.60 17.04
N ILE A 42 4.09 -3.14 16.36
CA ILE A 42 5.39 -3.82 16.35
C ILE A 42 6.31 -3.38 17.47
N GLU A 43 6.42 -2.08 17.75
CA GLU A 43 7.29 -1.57 18.81
C GLU A 43 6.59 -1.60 20.18
N GLU A 44 5.29 -1.29 20.23
CA GLU A 44 4.55 -1.19 21.51
C GLU A 44 3.76 -2.46 21.86
N GLY A 45 3.69 -3.46 20.96
CA GLY A 45 2.97 -4.72 21.20
C GLY A 45 1.44 -4.56 21.31
N ARG A 46 0.87 -3.46 20.81
CA ARG A 46 -0.57 -3.18 20.88
C ARG A 46 -1.28 -3.83 19.70
N ALA A 47 -2.10 -4.84 19.98
CA ALA A 47 -2.89 -5.53 18.95
C ALA A 47 -3.73 -4.55 18.11
N LEU A 48 -3.82 -4.82 16.81
CA LEU A 48 -4.72 -4.07 15.93
C LEU A 48 -6.17 -4.23 16.42
N PRO A 49 -6.95 -3.15 16.46
CA PRO A 49 -8.35 -3.17 16.88
C PRO A 49 -9.29 -3.70 15.79
N ILE A 50 -8.74 -4.20 14.68
CA ILE A 50 -9.43 -4.74 13.51
C ILE A 50 -8.63 -5.90 12.92
N ASP A 51 -9.29 -6.99 12.55
CA ASP A 51 -8.65 -8.13 11.90
C ASP A 51 -8.46 -7.84 10.40
N VAL A 52 -7.21 -7.87 9.96
CA VAL A 52 -6.83 -7.68 8.55
C VAL A 52 -6.24 -8.95 7.94
N ARG A 53 -6.39 -10.11 8.60
CA ARG A 53 -5.93 -11.40 8.08
C ARG A 53 -6.62 -11.72 6.78
N GLY A 54 -5.85 -12.02 5.74
CA GLY A 54 -6.38 -12.18 4.38
C GLY A 54 -6.77 -10.85 3.72
N GLY A 55 -6.83 -9.75 4.47
CA GLY A 55 -7.30 -8.46 4.00
C GLY A 55 -6.23 -7.65 3.27
N ALA A 56 -6.59 -6.39 3.06
CA ALA A 56 -5.73 -5.39 2.47
C ALA A 56 -5.55 -4.20 3.42
N ILE A 57 -4.35 -3.63 3.46
CA ILE A 57 -4.10 -2.32 4.06
C ILE A 57 -3.73 -1.29 3.01
N PHE A 58 -4.08 -0.04 3.27
CA PHE A 58 -3.69 1.10 2.47
C PHE A 58 -2.84 2.05 3.30
N HIS A 59 -1.56 2.16 2.93
CA HIS A 59 -0.68 3.22 3.38
C HIS A 59 -1.23 4.56 2.87
N ALA A 60 -2.11 5.18 3.66
CA ALA A 60 -2.82 6.40 3.30
C ALA A 60 -3.24 7.17 4.55
N GLY A 61 -3.29 8.49 4.42
CA GLY A 61 -3.98 9.36 5.37
C GLY A 61 -5.14 10.03 4.66
N PRO A 62 -6.39 9.57 4.86
CA PRO A 62 -7.53 10.09 4.12
C PRO A 62 -7.98 11.46 4.65
N ILE A 63 -8.76 12.15 3.82
CA ILE A 63 -9.67 13.19 4.26
C ILE A 63 -11.07 12.56 4.31
N VAL A 64 -11.68 12.60 5.48
CA VAL A 64 -13.06 12.12 5.69
C VAL A 64 -13.93 13.24 6.22
N ARG A 65 -15.24 13.13 6.01
CA ARG A 65 -16.22 14.08 6.52
C ARG A 65 -17.34 13.32 7.24
N PRO A 66 -17.85 13.80 8.39
CA PRO A 66 -19.04 13.23 9.01
C PRO A 66 -20.26 13.38 8.10
N ILE A 67 -21.14 12.38 8.07
CA ILE A 67 -22.41 12.47 7.34
C ILE A 67 -23.42 13.20 8.22
N GLU A 68 -23.99 14.30 7.72
CA GLU A 68 -24.96 15.10 8.48
C GLU A 68 -26.20 14.29 8.82
N GLY A 69 -26.62 14.34 10.09
CA GLY A 69 -27.80 13.60 10.57
C GLY A 69 -27.56 12.14 10.92
N GLU A 70 -26.36 11.60 10.69
CA GLU A 70 -26.00 10.22 11.04
C GLU A 70 -24.95 10.20 12.15
N GLN A 71 -25.23 9.43 13.21
CA GLN A 71 -24.28 9.27 14.30
C GLN A 71 -23.17 8.29 13.88
N ASP A 72 -21.93 8.73 14.04
CA ASP A 72 -20.74 7.91 13.80
C ASP A 72 -20.52 7.44 12.35
N ALA A 73 -21.17 8.11 11.39
CA ALA A 73 -21.04 7.83 9.97
C ALA A 73 -20.11 8.84 9.27
N PHE A 74 -19.28 8.35 8.36
CA PHE A 74 -18.29 9.14 7.64
C PHE A 74 -18.30 8.81 6.16
N GLU A 75 -18.04 9.82 5.34
CA GLU A 75 -17.78 9.65 3.92
C GLU A 75 -16.30 9.90 3.59
N MET A 76 -15.81 9.17 2.60
CA MET A 76 -14.45 9.32 2.08
C MET A 76 -14.42 10.47 1.07
N VAL A 77 -13.80 11.60 1.44
CA VAL A 77 -13.67 12.76 0.54
C VAL A 77 -12.50 12.57 -0.42
N SER A 78 -11.37 12.07 0.09
CA SER A 78 -10.16 11.85 -0.70
C SER A 78 -9.25 10.85 0.01
N VAL A 79 -8.67 9.91 -0.73
CA VAL A 79 -7.72 8.95 -0.16
C VAL A 79 -6.61 8.63 -1.17
N GLY A 80 -5.43 9.20 -0.94
CA GLY A 80 -4.25 8.95 -1.75
C GLY A 80 -3.20 8.14 -0.99
N PRO A 81 -2.31 7.43 -1.70
CA PRO A 81 -1.22 6.70 -1.07
C PRO A 81 -0.21 7.65 -0.42
N THR A 82 0.35 7.20 0.70
CA THR A 82 1.58 7.74 1.30
C THR A 82 2.77 6.84 0.97
N THR A 83 3.98 7.37 1.14
CA THR A 83 5.23 6.65 0.83
C THR A 83 5.38 5.41 1.71
N SER A 84 5.37 4.22 1.10
CA SER A 84 5.43 2.94 1.84
C SER A 84 6.77 2.72 2.55
N MET A 85 7.87 3.24 1.99
CA MET A 85 9.21 3.08 2.56
C MET A 85 9.34 3.52 4.04
N ARG A 86 8.43 4.39 4.54
CA ARG A 86 8.43 4.77 5.96
C ARG A 86 8.05 3.62 6.91
N MET A 87 7.32 2.62 6.41
CA MET A 87 6.91 1.43 7.16
C MET A 87 7.85 0.24 6.96
N GLU A 88 8.87 0.35 6.08
CA GLU A 88 9.79 -0.74 5.74
C GLU A 88 10.41 -1.43 6.96
N LYS A 89 10.79 -0.66 7.99
CA LYS A 89 11.39 -1.22 9.20
C LYS A 89 10.44 -2.10 10.03
N PHE A 90 9.13 -2.03 9.77
CA PHE A 90 8.08 -2.77 10.47
C PHE A 90 7.46 -3.86 9.61
N GLU A 91 7.52 -3.71 8.29
CA GLU A 91 6.61 -4.39 7.37
C GLU A 91 6.69 -5.91 7.47
N LYS A 92 7.89 -6.48 7.59
CA LYS A 92 8.07 -7.94 7.72
C LYS A 92 7.31 -8.50 8.92
N ASP A 93 7.53 -7.92 10.10
CA ASP A 93 6.86 -8.34 11.32
C ASP A 93 5.37 -7.98 11.30
N PHE A 94 5.01 -6.85 10.69
CA PHE A 94 3.62 -6.46 10.51
C PHE A 94 2.85 -7.51 9.69
N ILE A 95 3.42 -7.99 8.57
CA ILE A 95 2.82 -9.06 7.76
C ILE A 95 2.67 -10.34 8.59
N ARG A 96 3.72 -10.71 9.34
CA ARG A 96 3.75 -11.91 10.19
C ARG A 96 2.63 -11.91 11.23
N GLU A 97 2.51 -10.82 11.98
CA GLU A 97 1.55 -10.69 13.09
C GLU A 97 0.11 -10.57 12.59
N THR A 98 -0.13 -9.75 11.56
CA THR A 98 -1.48 -9.44 11.08
C THR A 98 -2.03 -10.44 10.09
N GLY A 99 -1.18 -11.14 9.34
CA GLY A 99 -1.59 -12.00 8.23
C GLY A 99 -2.22 -11.25 7.06
N VAL A 100 -1.96 -9.93 6.93
CA VAL A 100 -2.37 -9.14 5.77
C VAL A 100 -1.82 -9.75 4.47
N ARG A 101 -2.58 -9.63 3.38
CA ARG A 101 -2.22 -10.22 2.08
C ARG A 101 -1.87 -9.18 1.04
N VAL A 102 -2.48 -8.00 1.10
CA VAL A 102 -2.22 -6.93 0.14
C VAL A 102 -1.89 -5.64 0.87
N ILE A 103 -0.70 -5.12 0.63
CA ILE A 103 -0.27 -3.82 1.13
C ILE A 103 -0.27 -2.86 -0.03
N VAL A 104 -0.99 -1.75 0.08
CA VAL A 104 -1.08 -0.73 -0.97
C VAL A 104 -0.42 0.56 -0.50
N GLY A 105 0.36 1.21 -1.37
CA GLY A 105 0.90 2.53 -1.08
C GLY A 105 1.50 3.20 -2.30
N LYS A 106 2.53 4.03 -2.12
CA LYS A 106 3.33 4.60 -3.21
C LYS A 106 4.82 4.47 -2.97
N GLY A 107 5.56 4.52 -4.07
CA GLY A 107 7.00 4.25 -4.08
C GLY A 107 7.28 2.74 -4.00
N GLY A 108 8.54 2.40 -3.74
CA GLY A 108 8.94 1.02 -3.49
C GLY A 108 9.06 0.72 -2.00
N MET A 109 9.26 -0.57 -1.70
CA MET A 109 9.69 -1.07 -0.41
C MET A 109 10.96 -1.92 -0.61
N GLY A 110 11.67 -2.18 0.49
CA GLY A 110 12.99 -2.77 0.49
C GLY A 110 13.01 -4.27 0.79
N GLN A 111 14.18 -4.71 1.24
CA GLN A 111 14.49 -6.13 1.48
C GLN A 111 13.62 -6.75 2.58
N GLY A 112 13.29 -6.02 3.65
CA GLY A 112 12.46 -6.53 4.74
C GLY A 112 11.06 -6.88 4.25
N THR A 113 10.46 -5.98 3.46
CA THR A 113 9.16 -6.23 2.83
C THR A 113 9.22 -7.38 1.82
N MET A 114 10.28 -7.46 1.00
CA MET A 114 10.47 -8.58 0.06
C MET A 114 10.49 -9.94 0.78
N GLU A 115 11.21 -10.01 1.90
CA GLU A 115 11.26 -11.22 2.73
C GLU A 115 9.88 -11.55 3.33
N GLY A 116 9.20 -10.55 3.91
CA GLY A 116 7.86 -10.72 4.48
C GLY A 116 6.84 -11.20 3.44
N CYS A 117 6.82 -10.59 2.25
CA CYS A 117 5.98 -10.99 1.13
C CYS A 117 6.23 -12.45 0.71
N ARG A 118 7.51 -12.84 0.60
CA ARG A 118 7.89 -14.21 0.20
C ARG A 118 7.53 -15.26 1.24
N GLU A 119 7.82 -14.98 2.51
CA GLU A 119 7.65 -15.91 3.63
C GLU A 119 6.17 -16.09 4.00
N TYR A 120 5.43 -14.98 4.10
CA TYR A 120 4.05 -14.98 4.57
C TYR A 120 3.01 -14.88 3.46
N LYS A 121 3.44 -14.91 2.19
CA LYS A 121 2.57 -14.89 1.01
C LYS A 121 1.67 -13.66 0.96
N ALA A 122 2.31 -12.49 1.01
CA ALA A 122 1.69 -11.19 0.81
C ALA A 122 2.28 -10.50 -0.43
N ILE A 123 1.63 -9.45 -0.92
CA ILE A 123 2.12 -8.61 -2.02
C ILE A 123 2.12 -7.14 -1.62
N HIS A 124 3.07 -6.38 -2.16
CA HIS A 124 3.05 -4.92 -2.10
C HIS A 124 2.67 -4.34 -3.46
N CYS A 125 1.67 -3.48 -3.47
CA CYS A 125 1.11 -2.84 -4.63
C CYS A 125 1.28 -1.32 -4.58
N VAL A 126 1.51 -0.72 -5.73
CA VAL A 126 1.56 0.72 -5.90
C VAL A 126 0.26 1.21 -6.51
N PHE A 127 -0.36 2.18 -5.85
CA PHE A 127 -1.44 2.96 -6.41
C PHE A 127 -0.88 4.21 -7.13
N PRO A 128 -1.37 4.57 -8.33
CA PRO A 128 -0.96 5.79 -9.03
C PRO A 128 -1.14 7.06 -8.18
N ALA A 129 -0.02 7.68 -7.80
CA ALA A 129 -0.04 8.88 -6.97
C ALA A 129 -0.71 10.07 -7.71
N GLY A 130 -1.44 10.90 -6.97
CA GLY A 130 -2.17 12.06 -7.51
C GLY A 130 -3.65 11.79 -7.82
N CYS A 131 -4.09 10.53 -7.82
CA CYS A 131 -5.47 10.15 -8.12
C CYS A 131 -6.37 9.98 -6.87
N ALA A 132 -6.15 10.77 -5.83
CA ALA A 132 -6.76 10.56 -4.50
C ALA A 132 -8.31 10.71 -4.48
N VAL A 133 -8.86 11.64 -5.28
CA VAL A 133 -10.31 11.78 -5.44
C VAL A 133 -10.89 10.59 -6.22
N VAL A 134 -10.18 10.12 -7.25
CA VAL A 134 -10.60 8.94 -8.03
C VAL A 134 -10.62 7.69 -7.15
N ALA A 135 -9.61 7.51 -6.29
CA ALA A 135 -9.59 6.43 -5.31
C ALA A 135 -10.78 6.49 -4.36
N ALA A 136 -11.15 7.68 -3.88
CA ALA A 136 -12.31 7.86 -3.00
C ALA A 136 -13.63 7.44 -3.67
N THR A 137 -13.80 7.65 -4.98
CA THR A 137 -15.00 7.15 -5.70
C THR A 137 -15.12 5.62 -5.75
N ARG A 138 -14.08 4.89 -5.37
CA ARG A 138 -14.08 3.42 -5.25
C ARG A 138 -14.33 2.92 -3.83
N VAL A 139 -14.40 3.82 -2.85
CA VAL A 139 -14.83 3.54 -1.49
C VAL A 139 -16.35 3.68 -1.44
N GLU A 140 -17.05 2.58 -1.20
CA GLU A 140 -18.51 2.55 -1.13
C GLU A 140 -19.02 2.96 0.25
N ALA A 141 -18.29 2.60 1.31
CA ALA A 141 -18.62 2.96 2.68
C ALA A 141 -17.39 2.92 3.60
N ILE A 142 -17.39 3.74 4.64
CA ILE A 142 -16.53 3.59 5.81
C ILE A 142 -17.36 2.87 6.86
N GLU A 143 -17.02 1.63 7.18
CA GLU A 143 -17.84 0.76 8.04
C GLU A 143 -17.44 0.83 9.51
N SER A 144 -16.17 1.12 9.78
CA SER A 144 -15.69 1.35 11.14
C SER A 144 -14.44 2.23 11.11
N SER A 145 -14.14 2.82 12.27
CA SER A 145 -12.93 3.62 12.44
C SER A 145 -12.36 3.46 13.84
N HIS A 146 -11.08 3.05 13.91
CA HIS A 146 -10.42 2.67 15.14
C HIS A 146 -9.18 3.53 15.40
N TRP A 147 -8.80 3.64 16.69
CA TRP A 147 -7.70 4.52 17.14
C TRP A 147 -7.86 5.98 16.69
N ARG A 148 -9.07 6.52 16.86
CA ARG A 148 -9.38 7.92 16.49
C ARG A 148 -8.58 8.96 17.28
N ASP A 149 -8.01 8.57 18.42
CA ASP A 149 -7.07 9.37 19.19
C ASP A 149 -5.83 9.78 18.39
N LEU A 150 -5.50 9.04 17.32
CA LEU A 150 -4.38 9.33 16.43
C LEU A 150 -4.64 10.49 15.46
N GLY A 151 -5.88 10.96 15.39
CA GLY A 151 -6.31 11.94 14.42
C GLY A 151 -6.64 11.32 13.07
N MET A 152 -7.48 12.02 12.30
CA MET A 152 -8.06 11.57 11.03
C MET A 152 -7.06 10.89 10.06
N PRO A 153 -5.83 11.38 9.85
CA PRO A 153 -4.90 10.76 8.90
C PRO A 153 -4.29 9.43 9.36
N GLU A 154 -4.29 9.13 10.67
CA GLU A 154 -3.65 7.95 11.27
C GLU A 154 -4.68 6.95 11.83
N THR A 155 -5.95 7.37 11.97
CA THR A 155 -7.09 6.49 12.24
C THR A 155 -7.14 5.33 11.25
N LEU A 156 -7.45 4.13 11.75
CA LEU A 156 -7.70 2.95 10.93
C LEU A 156 -9.13 3.00 10.39
N TRP A 157 -9.31 3.53 9.18
CA TRP A 157 -10.59 3.55 8.48
C TRP A 157 -10.80 2.23 7.75
N ASN A 158 -11.79 1.44 8.16
CA ASN A 158 -12.19 0.23 7.48
C ASN A 158 -13.14 0.57 6.34
N CYS A 159 -12.68 0.42 5.12
CA CYS A 159 -13.40 0.85 3.93
C CYS A 159 -13.89 -0.36 3.14
N ARG A 160 -15.20 -0.40 2.85
CA ARG A 160 -15.74 -1.28 1.82
C ARG A 160 -15.49 -0.66 0.46
N ILE A 161 -14.84 -1.41 -0.42
CA ILE A 161 -14.36 -0.95 -1.73
C ILE A 161 -14.89 -1.84 -2.86
N ARG A 162 -15.06 -1.22 -4.03
CA ARG A 162 -15.40 -1.93 -5.27
C ARG A 162 -14.46 -1.53 -6.39
N GLU A 163 -13.77 -2.52 -6.92
CA GLU A 163 -12.81 -2.37 -8.02
C GLU A 163 -11.77 -1.25 -7.78
N PHE A 164 -11.25 -1.17 -6.56
CA PHE A 164 -10.21 -0.22 -6.17
C PHE A 164 -8.92 -0.50 -6.93
N GLY A 165 -8.39 0.51 -7.62
CA GLY A 165 -7.19 0.40 -8.43
C GLY A 165 -7.18 1.43 -9.57
N PRO A 166 -6.34 1.23 -10.61
CA PRO A 166 -5.44 0.09 -10.80
C PRO A 166 -4.34 0.02 -9.73
N LEU A 167 -3.93 -1.18 -9.38
CA LEU A 167 -2.82 -1.46 -8.48
C LEU A 167 -1.74 -2.19 -9.24
N ILE A 168 -0.53 -1.64 -9.25
CA ILE A 168 0.63 -2.25 -9.90
C ILE A 168 1.36 -3.09 -8.85
N VAL A 169 1.47 -4.39 -9.07
CA VAL A 169 2.22 -5.28 -8.19
C VAL A 169 3.70 -4.92 -8.28
N SER A 170 4.27 -4.48 -7.16
CA SER A 170 5.66 -4.05 -7.09
C SER A 170 6.55 -5.03 -6.34
N ILE A 171 5.98 -5.81 -5.42
CA ILE A 171 6.64 -6.97 -4.78
C ILE A 171 5.64 -8.12 -4.79
N ASP A 172 6.07 -9.28 -5.27
CA ASP A 172 5.24 -10.49 -5.36
C ASP A 172 5.56 -11.51 -4.25
N THR A 173 4.80 -12.61 -4.22
CA THR A 173 4.93 -13.70 -3.23
C THR A 173 6.17 -14.58 -3.42
N HIS A 174 6.97 -14.31 -4.46
CA HIS A 174 8.21 -15.00 -4.79
C HIS A 174 9.45 -14.22 -4.35
N GLY A 175 9.25 -12.99 -3.83
CA GLY A 175 10.32 -12.10 -3.41
C GLY A 175 10.93 -11.31 -4.56
N ASN A 176 10.25 -11.22 -5.72
CA ASN A 176 10.66 -10.30 -6.77
C ASN A 176 10.27 -8.87 -6.41
N ASN A 177 11.07 -7.89 -6.84
CA ASN A 177 10.80 -6.48 -6.61
C ASN A 177 11.01 -5.69 -7.91
N LEU A 178 9.92 -5.13 -8.43
CA LEU A 178 9.90 -4.39 -9.69
C LEU A 178 10.85 -3.19 -9.67
N PHE A 179 10.93 -2.48 -8.54
CA PHE A 179 11.76 -1.28 -8.44
C PHE A 179 13.23 -1.63 -8.38
N GLU A 180 13.62 -2.63 -7.58
CA GLU A 180 15.03 -3.05 -7.48
C GLU A 180 15.53 -3.66 -8.80
N GLN A 181 14.70 -4.44 -9.51
CA GLN A 181 15.04 -4.94 -10.85
C GLN A 181 15.26 -3.79 -11.84
N ASN A 182 14.37 -2.80 -11.87
CA ASN A 182 14.49 -1.67 -12.79
C ASN A 182 15.64 -0.73 -12.44
N LYS A 183 15.99 -0.61 -11.16
CA LYS A 183 17.06 0.28 -10.67
C LYS A 183 18.43 -0.07 -11.27
N VAL A 184 18.69 -1.35 -11.54
CA VAL A 184 19.91 -1.79 -12.25
C VAL A 184 19.99 -1.11 -13.63
N ILE A 185 18.96 -1.28 -14.45
CA ILE A 185 18.87 -0.71 -15.80
C ILE A 185 18.88 0.83 -15.76
N PHE A 186 18.20 1.42 -14.78
CA PHE A 186 18.12 2.87 -14.65
C PHE A 186 19.45 3.48 -14.22
N ASN A 187 20.23 2.81 -13.37
CA ASN A 187 21.57 3.26 -13.00
C ASN A 187 22.52 3.24 -14.19
N GLU A 188 22.51 2.17 -15.00
CA GLU A 188 23.31 2.10 -16.23
C GLU A 188 23.00 3.27 -17.19
N ARG A 189 21.71 3.54 -17.41
CA ARG A 189 21.26 4.67 -18.25
C ARG A 189 21.62 6.03 -17.63
N LYS A 190 21.47 6.17 -16.32
CA LYS A 190 21.83 7.38 -15.57
C LYS A 190 23.32 7.67 -15.72
N ASP A 191 24.18 6.66 -15.59
CA ASP A 191 25.63 6.83 -15.68
C ASP A 191 26.04 7.29 -17.09
N ALA A 192 25.48 6.66 -18.13
CA ALA A 192 25.68 7.11 -19.51
C ALA A 192 25.22 8.56 -19.74
N ALA A 193 24.02 8.92 -19.25
CA ALA A 193 23.50 10.27 -19.37
C ALA A 193 24.34 11.29 -18.58
N THR A 194 24.79 10.92 -17.38
CA THR A 194 25.62 11.77 -16.52
C THR A 194 26.97 12.04 -17.18
N ALA A 195 27.63 10.99 -17.69
CA ALA A 195 28.90 11.12 -18.40
C ALA A 195 28.82 12.05 -19.61
N GLU A 196 27.69 12.04 -20.33
CA GLU A 196 27.46 12.96 -21.44
C GLU A 196 27.19 14.39 -20.96
N ILE A 197 26.28 14.58 -20.02
CA ILE A 197 25.93 15.92 -19.48
C ILE A 197 27.16 16.60 -18.88
N CYS A 198 28.00 15.87 -18.13
CA CYS A 198 29.21 16.40 -17.52
C CYS A 198 30.18 17.05 -18.52
N LYS A 199 30.22 16.60 -19.79
CA LYS A 199 31.03 17.25 -20.84
C LYS A 199 30.57 18.67 -21.14
N HIS A 200 29.27 18.92 -21.03
CA HIS A 200 28.63 20.19 -21.36
C HIS A 200 28.51 21.13 -20.17
N VAL A 201 28.62 20.62 -18.94
CA VAL A 201 28.44 21.43 -17.71
C VAL A 201 29.71 21.54 -16.86
N GLY A 202 30.87 21.15 -17.39
CA GLY A 202 32.17 21.21 -16.67
C GLY A 202 32.60 22.62 -16.24
N PHE A 203 31.93 23.68 -16.71
CA PHE A 203 32.13 25.05 -16.26
C PHE A 203 31.36 25.39 -14.96
N ILE A 204 30.40 24.55 -14.55
CA ILE A 204 29.69 24.66 -13.27
C ILE A 204 30.54 23.91 -12.23
N LYS A 205 31.29 24.67 -11.42
CA LYS A 205 32.07 24.15 -10.29
C LYS A 205 31.21 24.00 -9.05
#